data_AF-A0A2E3ZT52-F1
#
_entry.id   AF-A0A2E3ZT52-F1
#
_cell.length_a   1.000
_cell.length_b   1.000
_cell.length_c   1.000
_cell.angle_alpha   90.00
_cell.angle_beta   90.00
_cell.angle_gamma   90.00
#
_symmetry.space_group_name_H-M   'P 1'
#
loop_
_entity.id
_entity.type
_entity.pdbx_description
1 polymer ?
#
loop_
_entity_poly.entity_id
_entity_poly.type
_entity_poly.pdbx_seq_one_letter_code
_entity_poly.pdbx_strand_id
1 'polypeptide(L)'
;MKNKPLSIYRALRHLNPSPYLFYMSFKEFTIVGSSPEILIKLDNKKVTIRPIAGTRKRGINKKEDEKLKNDLLNDSKEISEHLMLLDLGRNDISRVSKPGSVKVTDKMYIEYFSHVMHIVSNIQAELKDKNDSTDVLFSGFPAGTVTGAPKIRAIEIIEELEKSRRNIYAGSVGYISNNGDLNTCIALRTALIKNNYIYVQAGAGIVADSKPKNEFKETENKALAILTACAYANNFK
;
A
#
# COMPACT_ATOMS: atom_id res chain seq x y z
N MET A 1 8.38 11.74 25.13
CA MET A 1 7.67 12.20 23.91
C MET A 1 6.45 13.02 24.36
N LYS A 2 6.22 14.25 23.82
CA LYS A 2 5.09 15.11 24.25
C LYS A 2 3.72 14.62 23.76
N ASN A 3 3.68 13.93 22.61
CA ASN A 3 2.46 13.44 21.99
C ASN A 3 2.18 11.98 22.34
N LYS A 4 0.95 11.68 22.77
CA LYS A 4 0.48 10.30 22.97
C LYS A 4 0.33 9.64 21.60
N PRO A 5 0.69 8.35 21.43
CA PRO A 5 0.50 7.61 20.16
C PRO A 5 -0.91 7.74 19.57
N LEU A 6 -1.94 7.75 20.42
CA LEU A 6 -3.33 7.95 20.00
C LEU A 6 -3.58 9.34 19.36
N SER A 7 -2.91 10.39 19.83
CA SER A 7 -2.98 11.73 19.23
C SER A 7 -2.39 11.75 17.82
N ILE A 8 -1.32 10.98 17.58
CA ILE A 8 -0.72 10.81 16.24
C ILE A 8 -1.70 10.10 15.31
N TYR A 9 -2.39 9.05 15.80
CA TYR A 9 -3.44 8.37 15.03
C TYR A 9 -4.58 9.32 14.64
N ARG A 10 -5.08 10.12 15.59
CA ARG A 10 -6.14 11.12 15.33
C ARG A 10 -5.69 12.15 14.29
N ALA A 11 -4.45 12.63 14.37
CA ALA A 11 -3.89 13.54 13.38
C ALA A 11 -3.75 12.91 11.99
N LEU A 12 -3.26 11.66 11.91
CA LEU A 12 -3.17 10.93 10.65
C LEU A 12 -4.55 10.72 10.01
N ARG A 13 -5.54 10.29 10.81
CA ARG A 13 -6.93 10.12 10.35
C ARG A 13 -7.55 11.41 9.82
N HIS A 14 -7.23 12.55 10.44
CA HIS A 14 -7.76 13.85 10.04
C HIS A 14 -7.09 14.39 8.77
N LEU A 15 -5.76 14.35 8.71
CA LEU A 15 -4.99 14.98 7.62
C LEU A 15 -4.87 14.08 6.38
N ASN A 16 -4.80 12.77 6.57
CA ASN A 16 -4.55 11.81 5.50
C ASN A 16 -5.45 10.57 5.66
N PRO A 17 -6.79 10.72 5.55
CA PRO A 17 -7.69 9.57 5.64
C PRO A 17 -7.41 8.58 4.49
N SER A 18 -7.49 7.29 4.80
CA SER A 18 -7.32 6.21 3.83
C SER A 18 -8.27 5.04 4.17
N PRO A 19 -8.44 4.06 3.26
CA PRO A 19 -9.30 2.90 3.52
C PRO A 19 -8.84 2.06 4.71
N TYR A 20 -7.55 2.08 5.05
CA TYR A 20 -6.98 1.27 6.13
C TYR A 20 -6.29 2.14 7.19
N LEU A 21 -7.05 2.48 8.21
CA LEU A 21 -6.57 3.18 9.41
C LEU A 21 -6.37 2.18 10.54
N PHE A 22 -5.20 2.19 11.16
CA PHE A 22 -4.92 1.28 12.27
C PHE A 22 -4.10 1.94 13.39
N TYR A 23 -4.41 1.50 14.60
CA TYR A 23 -3.71 1.80 15.84
C TYR A 23 -3.54 0.49 16.60
N MET A 24 -2.30 0.04 16.78
CA MET A 24 -1.99 -1.20 17.48
C MET A 24 -1.02 -0.90 18.62
N SER A 25 -1.50 -1.03 19.85
CA SER A 25 -0.72 -0.80 21.07
C SER A 25 -0.22 -2.13 21.62
N PHE A 26 1.08 -2.38 21.49
CA PHE A 26 1.75 -3.52 22.10
C PHE A 26 2.44 -3.08 23.40
N LYS A 27 2.90 -4.05 24.19
CA LYS A 27 3.57 -3.80 25.48
C LYS A 27 4.80 -2.88 25.35
N GLU A 28 5.57 -3.02 24.27
CA GLU A 28 6.84 -2.30 24.08
C GLU A 28 6.80 -1.19 23.03
N PHE A 29 5.83 -1.20 22.13
CA PHE A 29 5.77 -0.26 21.01
C PHE A 29 4.33 -0.08 20.53
N THR A 30 4.11 1.00 19.79
CA THR A 30 2.83 1.28 19.15
C THR A 30 3.02 1.45 17.64
N ILE A 31 2.12 0.87 16.86
CA ILE A 31 2.06 1.05 15.41
C ILE A 31 0.85 1.92 15.11
N VAL A 32 1.06 2.96 14.30
CA VAL A 32 -0.01 3.85 13.83
C VAL A 32 0.12 4.01 12.32
N GLY A 33 -0.96 3.79 11.56
CA GLY A 33 -0.89 3.91 10.11
C GLY A 33 -2.19 4.32 9.43
N SER A 34 -2.02 4.83 8.21
CA SER A 34 -3.08 5.21 7.27
C SER A 34 -2.69 4.69 5.88
N SER A 35 -2.89 3.39 5.66
CA SER A 35 -2.45 2.73 4.43
C SER A 35 -3.44 2.94 3.28
N PRO A 36 -2.96 3.37 2.11
CA PRO A 36 -3.80 3.55 0.93
C PRO A 36 -4.15 2.23 0.22
N GLU A 37 -3.43 1.14 0.51
CA GLU A 37 -3.37 -0.01 -0.39
C GLU A 37 -3.63 -1.33 0.35
N ILE A 38 -4.57 -2.11 -0.20
CA ILE A 38 -4.84 -3.47 0.23
C ILE A 38 -3.66 -4.37 -0.15
N LEU A 39 -3.26 -5.28 0.74
CA LEU A 39 -2.35 -6.35 0.36
C LEU A 39 -3.15 -7.46 -0.31
N ILE A 40 -4.05 -8.08 0.44
CA ILE A 40 -4.93 -9.15 -0.03
C ILE A 40 -6.13 -9.30 0.91
N LYS A 41 -7.26 -9.72 0.34
CA LYS A 41 -8.51 -10.00 1.06
C LYS A 41 -9.05 -11.37 0.67
N LEU A 42 -9.57 -12.09 1.66
CA LEU A 42 -10.37 -13.31 1.51
C LEU A 42 -11.73 -13.04 2.15
N ASP A 43 -12.80 -13.24 1.39
CA ASP A 43 -14.18 -13.07 1.84
C ASP A 43 -15.03 -14.15 1.19
N ASN A 44 -15.57 -15.09 1.98
CA ASN A 44 -16.39 -16.19 1.50
C ASN A 44 -15.76 -16.93 0.32
N LYS A 45 -14.53 -17.44 0.51
CA LYS A 45 -13.72 -18.12 -0.53
C LYS A 45 -13.31 -17.25 -1.73
N LYS A 46 -13.63 -15.95 -1.76
CA LYS A 46 -13.18 -15.04 -2.82
C LYS A 46 -11.91 -14.32 -2.41
N VAL A 47 -10.82 -14.57 -3.12
CA VAL A 47 -9.54 -13.89 -2.96
C VAL A 47 -9.51 -12.63 -3.83
N THR A 48 -9.08 -11.50 -3.27
CA THR A 48 -9.02 -10.21 -3.96
C THR A 48 -7.67 -9.50 -3.73
N ILE A 49 -7.06 -9.03 -4.81
CA ILE A 49 -5.93 -8.08 -4.81
C ILE A 49 -6.36 -6.87 -5.65
N ARG A 50 -6.00 -5.66 -5.21
CA ARG A 50 -6.26 -4.41 -5.95
C ARG A 50 -4.96 -3.65 -6.17
N PRO A 51 -4.25 -3.91 -7.28
CA PRO A 51 -3.04 -3.15 -7.62
C PRO A 51 -3.37 -1.67 -7.81
N ILE A 52 -2.52 -0.81 -7.26
CA ILE A 52 -2.61 0.64 -7.38
C ILE A 52 -1.28 1.16 -7.91
N ALA A 53 -1.31 1.94 -8.99
CA ALA A 53 -0.14 2.61 -9.54
C ALA A 53 -0.56 3.89 -10.25
N GLY A 54 0.41 4.73 -10.62
CA GLY A 54 0.14 6.01 -11.24
C GLY A 54 -0.46 7.01 -10.26
N THR A 55 0.10 8.22 -10.22
CA THR A 55 -0.41 9.25 -9.30
C THR A 55 -0.53 10.58 -10.01
N ARG A 56 -1.68 11.24 -9.85
CA ARG A 56 -1.84 12.68 -10.09
C ARG A 56 -2.50 13.34 -8.88
N LYS A 57 -2.22 14.63 -8.69
CA LYS A 57 -2.96 15.44 -7.70
C LYS A 57 -4.42 15.60 -8.14
N ARG A 58 -5.31 15.88 -7.20
CA ARG A 58 -6.66 16.35 -7.53
C ARG A 58 -6.59 17.74 -8.15
N GLY A 59 -7.40 17.98 -9.19
CA GLY A 59 -7.55 19.30 -9.79
C GLY A 59 -8.27 20.26 -8.85
N ILE A 60 -8.02 21.57 -9.01
CA ILE A 60 -8.70 22.62 -8.23
C ILE A 60 -10.19 22.74 -8.63
N ASN A 61 -10.56 22.19 -9.78
CA ASN A 61 -11.92 22.15 -10.29
C ASN A 61 -12.12 20.91 -11.18
N LYS A 62 -13.39 20.63 -11.53
CA LYS A 62 -13.77 19.44 -12.33
C LYS A 62 -13.08 19.38 -13.71
N LYS A 63 -12.85 20.52 -14.35
CA LYS A 63 -12.20 20.58 -15.67
C LYS A 63 -10.73 20.19 -15.59
N GLU A 64 -10.03 20.67 -14.57
CA GLU A 64 -8.64 20.29 -14.32
C GLU A 64 -8.54 18.83 -13.87
N ASP A 65 -9.46 18.36 -13.03
CA ASP A 65 -9.49 16.98 -12.55
C ASP A 65 -9.67 15.98 -13.71
N GLU A 66 -10.55 16.26 -14.68
CA GLU A 66 -10.68 15.46 -15.91
C GLU A 66 -9.45 15.56 -16.81
N LYS A 67 -8.78 16.71 -16.87
CA LYS A 67 -7.51 16.85 -17.61
C LYS A 67 -6.42 15.97 -17.00
N LEU A 68 -6.26 16.01 -15.67
CA LEU A 68 -5.26 15.21 -14.95
C LEU A 68 -5.55 13.71 -15.03
N LYS A 69 -6.82 13.33 -14.98
CA LYS A 69 -7.29 11.96 -15.21
C LYS A 69 -6.91 11.46 -16.62
N ASN A 70 -7.21 12.25 -17.64
CA ASN A 70 -6.86 11.90 -19.02
C ASN A 70 -5.35 11.88 -19.24
N ASP A 71 -4.60 12.79 -18.62
CA ASP A 71 -3.13 12.76 -18.62
C ASP A 71 -2.61 11.45 -18.04
N LEU A 72 -3.10 11.06 -16.86
CA LEU A 72 -2.67 9.82 -16.19
C LEU A 72 -2.99 8.56 -17.01
N LEU A 73 -4.19 8.50 -17.62
CA LEU A 73 -4.61 7.36 -18.44
C LEU A 73 -3.90 7.27 -19.80
N ASN A 74 -3.17 8.31 -20.21
CA ASN A 74 -2.37 8.33 -21.44
C ASN A 74 -0.86 8.33 -21.17
N ASP A 75 -0.43 8.33 -19.91
CA ASP A 75 0.97 8.24 -19.53
C ASP A 75 1.48 6.80 -19.71
N SER A 76 2.23 6.57 -20.79
CA SER A 76 2.74 5.24 -21.13
C SER A 76 3.62 4.62 -20.04
N LYS A 77 4.34 5.45 -19.26
CA LYS A 77 5.15 4.99 -18.13
C LYS A 77 4.23 4.42 -17.04
N GLU A 78 3.25 5.21 -16.60
CA GLU A 78 2.34 4.83 -15.50
C GLU A 78 1.48 3.61 -15.88
N ILE A 79 1.04 3.55 -17.14
CA ILE A 79 0.32 2.39 -17.68
C ILE A 79 1.19 1.13 -17.63
N SER A 80 2.46 1.23 -18.06
CA SER A 80 3.37 0.08 -18.08
C SER A 80 3.65 -0.45 -16.67
N GLU A 81 3.86 0.45 -15.71
CA GLU A 81 4.06 0.10 -14.30
C GLU A 81 2.81 -0.58 -13.72
N HIS A 82 1.63 -0.02 -14.01
CA HIS A 82 0.36 -0.60 -13.56
C HIS A 82 0.11 -2.00 -14.14
N LEU A 83 0.39 -2.21 -15.43
CA LEU A 83 0.23 -3.51 -16.09
C LEU A 83 1.16 -4.56 -15.49
N MET A 84 2.41 -4.19 -15.20
CA MET A 84 3.36 -5.06 -14.51
C MET A 84 2.82 -5.50 -13.14
N LEU A 85 2.27 -4.57 -12.35
CA LEU A 85 1.69 -4.86 -11.04
C LEU A 85 0.40 -5.68 -11.14
N LEU A 86 -0.41 -5.45 -12.17
CA LEU A 86 -1.59 -6.25 -12.48
C LEU A 86 -1.21 -7.71 -12.75
N ASP A 87 -0.20 -7.95 -13.59
CA ASP A 87 0.25 -9.30 -13.90
C ASP A 87 0.92 -9.99 -12.71
N LEU A 88 1.68 -9.24 -11.91
CA LEU A 88 2.22 -9.76 -10.66
C LEU A 88 1.11 -10.16 -9.68
N GLY A 89 0.06 -9.33 -9.53
CA GLY A 89 -1.11 -9.65 -8.71
C GLY A 89 -1.87 -10.88 -9.22
N ARG A 90 -1.99 -11.05 -10.54
CA ARG A 90 -2.60 -12.26 -11.15
C ARG A 90 -1.77 -13.51 -10.83
N ASN A 91 -0.44 -13.41 -10.93
CA ASN A 91 0.46 -14.49 -10.58
C ASN A 91 0.33 -14.86 -9.09
N ASP A 92 0.35 -13.86 -8.21
CA ASP A 92 0.22 -14.02 -6.77
C ASP A 92 -1.08 -14.75 -6.38
N ILE A 93 -2.23 -14.27 -6.85
CA ILE A 93 -3.53 -14.89 -6.58
C ILE A 93 -3.64 -16.31 -7.17
N SER A 94 -3.01 -16.58 -8.31
CA SER A 94 -3.16 -17.87 -9.02
C SER A 94 -2.64 -19.07 -8.22
N ARG A 95 -1.66 -18.86 -7.34
CA ARG A 95 -1.02 -19.92 -6.54
C ARG A 95 -2.05 -20.65 -5.66
N VAL A 96 -2.98 -19.90 -5.08
CA VAL A 96 -4.00 -20.37 -4.13
C VAL A 96 -5.39 -20.53 -4.73
N SER A 97 -5.59 -20.17 -6.00
CA SER A 97 -6.93 -20.07 -6.60
C SER A 97 -7.28 -21.19 -7.58
N LYS A 98 -8.54 -21.61 -7.63
CA LYS A 98 -9.02 -22.67 -8.52
C LYS A 98 -8.61 -22.37 -9.98
N PRO A 99 -8.12 -23.36 -10.74
CA PRO A 99 -7.75 -23.15 -12.14
C PRO A 99 -8.87 -22.47 -12.94
N GLY A 100 -8.53 -21.45 -13.73
CA GLY A 100 -9.50 -20.68 -14.52
C GLY A 100 -10.36 -19.67 -13.74
N SER A 101 -10.25 -19.59 -12.41
CA SER A 101 -11.07 -18.65 -11.61
C SER A 101 -10.50 -17.22 -11.55
N VAL A 102 -9.21 -17.03 -11.84
CA VAL A 102 -8.54 -15.72 -11.77
C VAL A 102 -9.07 -14.79 -12.87
N LYS A 103 -9.72 -13.70 -12.47
CA LYS A 103 -10.32 -12.70 -13.35
C LYS A 103 -9.92 -11.29 -12.94
N VAL A 104 -9.60 -10.47 -13.94
CA VAL A 104 -9.52 -9.02 -13.77
C VAL A 104 -10.95 -8.49 -13.95
N THR A 105 -11.62 -8.14 -12.86
CA THR A 105 -13.02 -7.68 -12.92
C THR A 105 -13.12 -6.22 -13.35
N ASP A 106 -12.11 -5.44 -12.97
CA ASP A 106 -12.00 -4.01 -13.30
C ASP A 106 -10.55 -3.73 -13.67
N LYS A 107 -10.34 -3.01 -14.77
CA LYS A 107 -9.00 -2.77 -15.32
C LYS A 107 -8.77 -1.29 -15.55
N MET A 108 -7.68 -0.77 -14.98
CA MET A 108 -7.14 0.56 -15.26
C MET A 108 -8.18 1.68 -15.15
N TYR A 109 -9.04 1.63 -14.14
CA TYR A 109 -9.97 2.71 -13.85
C TYR A 109 -9.32 3.71 -12.89
N ILE A 110 -9.84 4.94 -12.85
CA ILE A 110 -9.33 5.99 -11.96
C ILE A 110 -10.11 5.98 -10.65
N GLU A 111 -9.38 5.84 -9.54
CA GLU A 111 -9.93 5.98 -8.19
C GLU A 111 -9.48 7.30 -7.59
N TYR A 112 -10.44 8.08 -7.07
CA TYR A 112 -10.20 9.40 -6.50
C TYR A 112 -10.05 9.30 -4.98
N PHE A 113 -8.94 9.83 -4.47
CA PHE A 113 -8.68 10.03 -3.05
C PHE A 113 -8.79 11.53 -2.72
N SER A 114 -8.62 11.87 -1.44
CA SER A 114 -8.76 13.25 -0.95
C SER A 114 -7.83 14.25 -1.63
N HIS A 115 -6.59 13.85 -1.93
CA HIS A 115 -5.55 14.73 -2.47
C HIS A 115 -4.96 14.27 -3.80
N VAL A 116 -5.18 13.00 -4.16
CA VAL A 116 -4.61 12.36 -5.34
C VAL A 116 -5.64 11.47 -6.04
N MET A 117 -5.31 11.03 -7.25
CA MET A 117 -6.00 9.97 -7.97
C MET A 117 -4.99 8.92 -8.44
N HIS A 118 -5.44 7.68 -8.56
CA HIS A 118 -4.60 6.56 -8.97
C HIS A 118 -5.25 5.70 -10.05
N ILE A 119 -4.44 5.01 -10.85
CA ILE A 119 -4.87 3.90 -11.69
C ILE A 119 -5.07 2.68 -10.78
N VAL A 120 -6.24 2.06 -10.85
CA VAL A 120 -6.59 0.90 -10.04
C VAL A 120 -7.11 -0.21 -10.94
N SER A 121 -6.79 -1.44 -10.57
CA SER A 121 -7.44 -2.64 -11.12
C SER A 121 -7.92 -3.53 -9.98
N ASN A 122 -8.88 -4.41 -10.26
CA ASN A 122 -9.38 -5.39 -9.30
C ASN A 122 -9.20 -6.81 -9.87
N ILE A 123 -8.54 -7.66 -9.10
CA ILE A 123 -8.30 -9.06 -9.45
C ILE A 123 -9.05 -9.91 -8.42
N GLN A 124 -9.90 -10.82 -8.90
CA GLN A 124 -10.63 -11.75 -8.05
C GLN A 124 -10.42 -13.19 -8.51
N ALA A 125 -10.47 -14.10 -7.55
CA ALA A 125 -10.43 -15.53 -7.82
C ALA A 125 -11.11 -16.33 -6.72
N GLU A 126 -11.39 -17.60 -6.99
CA GLU A 126 -11.97 -18.52 -6.01
C GLU A 126 -10.86 -19.34 -5.34
N LEU A 127 -10.85 -19.40 -4.01
CA LEU A 127 -9.87 -20.13 -3.22
C LEU A 127 -9.98 -21.64 -3.48
N LYS A 128 -8.85 -22.33 -3.68
CA LYS A 128 -8.81 -23.80 -3.74
C LYS A 128 -9.23 -24.38 -2.39
N ASP A 129 -9.92 -25.52 -2.41
CA ASP A 129 -10.48 -26.11 -1.18
C ASP A 129 -9.41 -26.51 -0.16
N LYS A 130 -8.20 -26.84 -0.64
CA LYS A 130 -7.04 -27.20 0.20
C LYS A 130 -6.31 -26.03 0.83
N ASN A 131 -6.64 -24.79 0.44
CA ASN A 131 -5.93 -23.59 0.89
C ASN A 131 -6.77 -22.83 1.93
N ASP A 132 -6.07 -22.15 2.85
CA ASP A 132 -6.66 -21.36 3.93
C ASP A 132 -6.27 -19.87 3.86
N SER A 133 -6.64 -19.10 4.88
CA SER A 133 -6.30 -17.68 4.99
C SER A 133 -4.80 -17.41 5.05
N THR A 134 -4.03 -18.32 5.66
CA THR A 134 -2.59 -18.17 5.82
C THR A 134 -1.90 -18.32 4.46
N ASP A 135 -2.32 -19.33 3.69
CA ASP A 135 -1.87 -19.51 2.31
C ASP A 135 -2.18 -18.28 1.44
N VAL A 136 -3.39 -17.73 1.58
CA VAL A 136 -3.79 -16.51 0.87
C VAL A 136 -2.92 -15.33 1.26
N LEU A 137 -2.69 -15.10 2.56
CA LEU A 137 -1.81 -14.01 3.01
C LEU A 137 -0.43 -14.11 2.36
N PHE A 138 0.19 -15.29 2.40
CA PHE A 138 1.52 -15.50 1.85
C PHE A 138 1.57 -15.53 0.32
N SER A 139 0.46 -15.79 -0.36
CA SER A 139 0.43 -15.74 -1.83
C SER A 139 0.59 -14.31 -2.36
N GLY A 140 0.05 -13.32 -1.64
CA GLY A 140 0.19 -11.89 -1.96
C GLY A 140 1.41 -11.22 -1.32
N PHE A 141 1.98 -11.79 -0.26
CA PHE A 141 3.04 -11.17 0.53
C PHE A 141 4.46 -11.44 -0.01
N PRO A 142 5.38 -10.46 0.07
CA PRO A 142 5.13 -9.02 0.16
C PRO A 142 4.54 -8.49 -1.17
N ALA A 143 3.87 -7.34 -1.10
CA ALA A 143 3.25 -6.73 -2.27
C ALA A 143 4.29 -6.29 -3.30
N GLY A 144 3.92 -6.41 -4.59
CA GLY A 144 4.77 -5.99 -5.71
C GLY A 144 5.14 -4.50 -5.68
N THR A 145 4.24 -3.64 -5.23
CA THR A 145 4.41 -2.18 -5.13
C THR A 145 5.50 -1.74 -4.15
N VAL A 146 5.90 -2.62 -3.23
CA VAL A 146 6.93 -2.34 -2.21
C VAL A 146 8.18 -3.19 -2.38
N THR A 147 8.21 -4.07 -3.39
CA THR A 147 9.39 -4.84 -3.78
C THR A 147 9.86 -4.48 -5.18
N GLY A 148 9.04 -4.74 -6.20
CA GLY A 148 9.41 -4.73 -7.61
C GLY A 148 9.12 -6.05 -8.32
N ALA A 149 9.46 -6.12 -9.61
CA ALA A 149 9.31 -7.30 -10.45
C ALA A 149 10.57 -7.54 -11.30
N PRO A 150 11.08 -8.79 -11.43
CA PRO A 150 10.64 -10.01 -10.73
C PRO A 150 10.82 -9.95 -9.21
N LYS A 151 9.78 -10.39 -8.46
CA LYS A 151 9.65 -10.15 -7.01
C LYS A 151 10.87 -10.61 -6.20
N ILE A 152 11.32 -11.84 -6.39
CA ILE A 152 12.45 -12.41 -5.64
C ILE A 152 13.74 -11.62 -5.89
N ARG A 153 14.07 -11.35 -7.15
CA ARG A 153 15.29 -10.59 -7.48
C ARG A 153 15.24 -9.16 -6.94
N ALA A 154 14.07 -8.52 -6.98
CA ALA A 154 13.90 -7.19 -6.40
C ALA A 154 14.14 -7.18 -4.88
N ILE A 155 13.66 -8.20 -4.16
CA ILE A 155 13.90 -8.36 -2.72
C ILE A 155 15.41 -8.55 -2.42
N GLU A 156 16.12 -9.35 -3.21
CA GLU A 156 17.57 -9.53 -3.06
C GLU A 156 18.32 -8.21 -3.22
N ILE A 157 18.01 -7.44 -4.27
CA ILE A 157 18.63 -6.11 -4.49
C ILE A 157 18.32 -5.17 -3.32
N ILE A 158 17.09 -5.18 -2.81
CA ILE A 158 16.71 -4.38 -1.64
C ILE A 158 17.56 -4.75 -0.43
N GLU A 159 17.77 -6.04 -0.16
CA GLU A 159 18.61 -6.52 0.94
C GLU A 159 20.09 -6.15 0.75
N GLU A 160 20.60 -6.18 -0.49
CA GLU A 160 21.96 -5.75 -0.83
C GLU A 160 22.18 -4.24 -0.57
N LEU A 161 21.15 -3.41 -0.75
CA LEU A 161 21.26 -1.95 -0.72
C LEU A 161 20.82 -1.31 0.61
N GLU A 162 19.82 -1.87 1.30
CA GLU A 162 19.30 -1.30 2.55
C GLU A 162 20.19 -1.63 3.75
N LYS A 163 20.44 -0.64 4.61
CA LYS A 163 21.35 -0.78 5.77
C LYS A 163 20.72 -1.49 6.97
N SER A 164 19.43 -1.76 6.92
CA SER A 164 18.65 -2.25 8.06
C SER A 164 17.41 -2.99 7.59
N ARG A 165 16.99 -4.00 8.37
CA ARG A 165 15.73 -4.72 8.12
C ARG A 165 14.53 -3.77 8.15
N ARG A 166 13.61 -3.96 7.21
CA ARG A 166 12.37 -3.18 7.10
C ARG A 166 11.38 -3.35 8.26
N ASN A 167 11.46 -4.47 8.99
CA ASN A 167 10.56 -4.80 10.09
C ASN A 167 9.08 -4.68 9.66
N ILE A 168 8.37 -3.66 10.15
CA ILE A 168 6.95 -3.42 9.83
C ILE A 168 6.80 -2.78 8.45
N TYR A 169 7.75 -1.96 8.00
CA TYR A 169 7.65 -1.28 6.71
C TYR A 169 7.54 -2.28 5.56
N ALA A 170 6.66 -2.02 4.60
CA ALA A 170 6.34 -2.93 3.50
C ALA A 170 5.75 -4.29 3.94
N GLY A 171 5.46 -4.45 5.24
CA GLY A 171 4.80 -5.59 5.84
C GLY A 171 3.28 -5.61 5.59
N SER A 172 2.57 -6.38 6.41
CA SER A 172 1.11 -6.52 6.35
C SER A 172 0.48 -6.16 7.69
N VAL A 173 -0.65 -5.46 7.67
CA VAL A 173 -1.48 -5.18 8.85
C VAL A 173 -2.93 -5.52 8.51
N GLY A 174 -3.61 -6.23 9.40
CA GLY A 174 -5.00 -6.62 9.18
C GLY A 174 -5.47 -7.65 10.20
N TYR A 175 -6.44 -8.46 9.81
CA TYR A 175 -6.97 -9.54 10.64
C TYR A 175 -7.21 -10.81 9.83
N ILE A 176 -7.28 -11.92 10.55
CA ILE A 176 -7.90 -13.18 10.13
C ILE A 176 -9.05 -13.41 11.10
N SER A 177 -10.27 -13.58 10.60
CA SER A 177 -11.46 -13.81 11.41
C SER A 177 -11.65 -15.30 11.69
N ASN A 178 -12.49 -15.62 12.68
CA ASN A 178 -12.73 -17.00 13.10
C ASN A 178 -13.33 -17.90 11.99
N ASN A 179 -14.02 -17.31 11.01
CA ASN A 179 -14.55 -18.02 9.85
C ASN A 179 -13.50 -18.23 8.73
N GLY A 180 -12.25 -17.79 8.95
CA GLY A 180 -11.17 -17.91 7.98
C GLY A 180 -11.13 -16.80 6.92
N ASP A 181 -12.00 -15.79 6.99
CA ASP A 181 -11.85 -14.59 6.15
C ASP A 181 -10.65 -13.76 6.62
N LEU A 182 -10.09 -12.95 5.72
CA LEU A 182 -8.98 -12.07 6.05
C LEU A 182 -9.10 -10.76 5.29
N ASN A 183 -8.63 -9.68 5.92
CA ASN A 183 -8.49 -8.40 5.24
C ASN A 183 -7.23 -7.72 5.73
N THR A 184 -6.30 -7.46 4.81
CA THR A 184 -4.99 -6.92 5.11
C THR A 184 -4.61 -5.80 4.17
N CYS A 185 -3.90 -4.81 4.69
CA CYS A 185 -3.27 -3.73 3.94
C CYS A 185 -1.75 -3.82 4.01
N ILE A 186 -1.09 -3.22 3.04
CA ILE A 186 0.36 -3.06 3.08
C ILE A 186 0.69 -2.04 4.18
N ALA A 187 1.71 -2.29 4.99
CA ALA A 187 2.17 -1.39 6.04
C ALA A 187 2.96 -0.19 5.48
N LEU A 188 2.27 0.65 4.74
CA LEU A 188 2.72 1.94 4.21
C LEU A 188 2.13 3.08 5.02
N ARG A 189 2.72 4.27 4.90
CA ARG A 189 2.29 5.48 5.65
C ARG A 189 2.07 5.18 7.14
N THR A 190 3.05 4.47 7.72
CA THR A 190 3.02 3.92 9.08
C THR A 190 4.14 4.50 9.93
N ALA A 191 3.82 4.84 11.18
CA ALA A 191 4.77 5.19 12.23
C ALA A 191 4.90 4.04 13.23
N LEU A 192 6.14 3.64 13.51
CA LEU A 192 6.49 2.80 14.66
C LEU A 192 6.96 3.70 15.80
N ILE A 193 6.33 3.59 16.97
CA ILE A 193 6.64 4.39 18.15
C ILE A 193 7.23 3.47 19.20
N LYS A 194 8.52 3.64 19.52
CA LYS A 194 9.25 2.84 20.51
C LYS A 194 10.32 3.69 21.19
N ASN A 195 10.48 3.55 22.51
CA ASN A 195 11.55 4.19 23.28
C ASN A 195 11.71 5.71 23.05
N ASN A 196 10.61 6.48 23.03
CA ASN A 196 10.60 7.91 22.70
C ASN A 196 11.05 8.28 21.27
N TYR A 197 11.21 7.32 20.36
CA TYR A 197 11.43 7.55 18.94
C TYR A 197 10.17 7.25 18.12
N ILE A 198 9.96 8.03 17.07
CA ILE A 198 9.03 7.75 15.99
C ILE A 198 9.87 7.37 14.78
N TYR A 199 9.71 6.14 14.30
CA TYR A 199 10.34 5.64 13.08
C TYR A 199 9.33 5.74 11.94
N VAL A 200 9.74 6.39 10.86
CA VAL A 200 8.99 6.53 9.61
C VAL A 200 9.88 6.06 8.48
N GLN A 201 9.38 5.14 7.66
CA GLN A 201 10.06 4.66 6.48
C GLN A 201 9.20 4.89 5.25
N ALA A 202 9.83 5.34 4.17
CA ALA A 202 9.21 5.63 2.89
C ALA A 202 10.17 5.23 1.77
N GLY A 203 9.61 4.91 0.61
CA GLY A 203 10.34 4.44 -0.56
C GLY A 203 9.66 4.87 -1.85
N ALA A 204 10.39 4.72 -2.95
CA ALA A 204 9.96 5.02 -4.30
C ALA A 204 10.28 3.82 -5.22
N GLY A 205 9.42 3.59 -6.21
CA GLY A 205 9.65 2.57 -7.23
C GLY A 205 10.70 3.07 -8.21
N ILE A 206 11.72 2.26 -8.50
CA ILE A 206 12.79 2.62 -9.42
C ILE A 206 12.57 1.88 -10.74
N VAL A 207 12.47 2.63 -11.83
CA VAL A 207 12.38 2.12 -13.20
C VAL A 207 13.53 2.68 -14.04
N ALA A 208 13.70 2.20 -15.28
CA ALA A 208 14.82 2.57 -16.14
C ALA A 208 14.96 4.10 -16.33
N ASP A 209 13.83 4.81 -16.46
CA ASP A 209 13.79 6.26 -16.68
C ASP A 209 13.69 7.09 -15.38
N SER A 210 13.83 6.45 -14.21
CA SER A 210 13.78 7.14 -12.92
C SER A 210 14.92 8.15 -12.79
N LYS A 211 14.59 9.33 -12.26
CA LYS A 211 15.56 10.39 -12.00
C LYS A 211 15.88 10.40 -10.50
N PRO A 212 17.12 10.11 -10.05
CA PRO A 212 17.44 9.94 -8.63
C PRO A 212 16.94 11.07 -7.71
N LYS A 213 17.05 12.33 -8.16
CA LYS A 213 16.56 13.49 -7.40
C LYS A 213 15.04 13.48 -7.22
N ASN A 214 14.29 13.04 -8.23
CA ASN A 214 12.83 12.98 -8.17
C ASN A 214 12.40 11.86 -7.22
N GLU A 215 13.02 10.68 -7.32
CA GLU A 215 12.70 9.54 -6.46
C GLU A 215 13.01 9.83 -4.99
N PHE A 216 14.17 10.45 -4.72
CA PHE A 216 14.49 10.92 -3.37
C PHE A 216 13.44 11.90 -2.86
N LYS A 217 13.02 12.87 -3.69
CA LYS A 217 11.99 13.84 -3.32
C LYS A 217 10.64 13.19 -3.03
N GLU A 218 10.29 12.13 -3.77
CA GLU A 218 9.09 11.36 -3.52
C GLU A 218 9.13 10.66 -2.14
N THR A 219 10.27 10.07 -1.77
CA THR A 219 10.43 9.47 -0.43
C THR A 219 10.26 10.51 0.69
N GLU A 220 10.83 11.72 0.52
CA GLU A 220 10.64 12.83 1.46
C GLU A 220 9.17 13.21 1.59
N ASN A 221 8.47 13.38 0.46
CA ASN A 221 7.06 13.77 0.45
C ASN A 221 6.17 12.72 1.14
N LYS A 222 6.43 11.43 0.90
CA LYS A 222 5.71 10.31 1.55
C LYS A 222 5.95 10.29 3.06
N ALA A 223 7.19 10.49 3.51
CA ALA A 223 7.53 10.54 4.93
C ALA A 223 6.95 11.79 5.62
N LEU A 224 6.98 12.94 4.94
CA LEU A 224 6.52 14.23 5.45
C LEU A 224 5.04 14.21 5.86
N ALA A 225 4.20 13.44 5.17
CA ALA A 225 2.79 13.28 5.55
C ALA A 225 2.64 12.75 6.99
N ILE A 226 3.46 11.78 7.40
CA ILE A 226 3.44 11.22 8.75
C ILE A 226 4.08 12.16 9.75
N LEU A 227 5.22 12.77 9.39
CA LEU A 227 5.92 13.70 10.26
C LEU A 227 5.05 14.94 10.57
N THR A 228 4.32 15.43 9.57
CA THR A 228 3.35 16.53 9.72
C THR A 228 2.23 16.13 10.68
N ALA A 229 1.69 14.91 10.56
CA ALA A 229 0.69 14.41 11.51
C ALA A 229 1.26 14.27 12.93
N CYS A 230 2.52 13.84 13.09
CA CYS A 230 3.19 13.77 14.38
C CYS A 230 3.37 15.15 15.03
N ALA A 231 3.68 16.18 14.23
CA ALA A 231 3.75 17.57 14.71
C ALA A 231 2.36 18.13 15.07
N TYR A 232 1.36 17.86 14.23
CA TYR A 232 -0.03 18.29 14.41
C TYR A 232 -0.75 17.59 15.58
N ALA A 233 -0.25 16.43 16.01
CA ALA A 233 -0.82 15.65 17.12
C ALA A 233 -0.99 16.43 18.43
N ASN A 234 -0.23 17.50 18.66
CA ASN A 234 -0.41 18.37 19.82
C ASN A 234 -1.80 19.03 19.89
N ASN A 235 -2.50 19.16 18.75
CA ASN A 235 -3.88 19.68 18.68
C ASN A 235 -4.94 18.66 19.14
N PHE A 236 -4.55 17.38 19.24
CA PHE A 236 -5.40 16.32 19.76
C PHE A 236 -4.96 15.98 21.19
N LYS A 237 -5.49 16.73 22.17
CA LYS A 237 -5.35 16.38 23.59
C LYS A 237 -6.10 15.10 23.93
#